data_AF-A0A1A9W0D6-F1
#
_entry.id   AF-A0A1A9W0D6-F1
#
_cell.length_a   1.000
_cell.length_b   1.000
_cell.length_c   1.000
_cell.angle_alpha   90.00
_cell.angle_beta   90.00
_cell.angle_gamma   90.00
#
_symmetry.space_group_name_H-M   'P 1'
#
loop_
_entity.id
_entity.type
_entity.pdbx_description
1 polymer ?
#
loop_
_entity_poly.entity_id
_entity_poly.type
_entity_poly.pdbx_seq_one_letter_code
_entity_poly.pdbx_strand_id
1 'polypeptide(L)'
;MQTVTFDSLPLRLLDSLADSHELNVNKGNGAGGLFPQLFNVAIRASIRANATCGQNGREEYCKLVDAYPHKKWATQCGICNSHSSDMAKHRPIESVISNTQSDDRWWQSPTLQNGHNFEYITITMDLKQKLIGNNTNNCY
;
A
#
# COMPACT_ATOMS: atom_id res chain seq x y z
N MET A 1 -3.95 -0.51 -18.63
CA MET A 1 -3.31 -0.43 -17.30
C MET A 1 -4.43 -0.48 -16.29
N GLN A 2 -4.55 -1.58 -15.54
CA GLN A 2 -5.41 -1.56 -14.35
C GLN A 2 -4.59 -0.92 -13.25
N THR A 3 -4.78 0.39 -13.06
CA THR A 3 -4.23 1.07 -11.90
C THR A 3 -5.12 0.65 -10.73
N VAL A 4 -4.66 -0.29 -9.91
CA VAL A 4 -5.19 -0.39 -8.55
C VAL A 4 -4.51 0.75 -7.80
N THR A 5 -5.07 1.95 -7.92
CA THR A 5 -4.85 2.95 -6.88
C THR A 5 -5.53 2.35 -5.67
N PHE A 6 -4.74 1.88 -4.70
CA PHE A 6 -5.18 2.15 -3.35
C PHE A 6 -5.21 3.66 -3.33
N ASP A 7 -6.39 4.24 -3.43
CA ASP A 7 -6.55 5.59 -2.94
C ASP A 7 -6.10 5.49 -1.47
N SER A 8 -4.82 5.72 -1.23
CA SER A 8 -4.44 6.68 -0.23
C SER A 8 -5.06 8.01 -0.69
N LEU A 9 -6.41 8.08 -0.65
CA LEU A 9 -7.01 9.13 0.12
C LEU A 9 -6.09 9.21 1.34
N PRO A 10 -5.39 10.32 1.57
CA PRO A 10 -5.26 10.67 2.96
C PRO A 10 -6.70 10.54 3.47
N LEU A 11 -7.00 9.47 4.21
CA LEU A 11 -7.67 9.71 5.46
C LEU A 11 -6.87 10.88 5.99
N ARG A 12 -7.44 12.08 5.84
CA ARG A 12 -7.01 13.26 6.56
C ARG A 12 -7.25 12.88 8.02
N LEU A 13 -6.42 11.97 8.53
CA LEU A 13 -6.02 11.99 9.91
C LEU A 13 -5.27 13.29 9.93
N LEU A 14 -5.97 14.29 10.45
CA LEU A 14 -5.51 15.62 10.75
C LEU A 14 -3.99 15.57 10.95
N ASP A 15 -3.26 16.34 10.16
CA ASP A 15 -1.97 16.84 10.60
C ASP A 15 -2.24 17.53 11.94
N SER A 16 -2.10 16.78 13.02
CA SER A 16 -2.12 17.31 14.37
C SER A 16 -0.78 16.94 14.99
N LEU A 17 0.22 17.74 14.62
CA LEU A 17 1.13 18.26 15.62
C LEU A 17 0.29 19.11 16.61
N ALA A 18 -0.46 18.42 17.46
CA ALA A 18 -1.24 18.84 18.61
C ALA A 18 -2.03 17.57 18.99
N ASP A 19 -2.00 17.00 20.17
CA ASP A 19 -1.77 17.57 21.47
C ASP A 19 -1.50 16.37 22.37
N SER A 20 -0.40 16.38 23.13
CA SER A 20 -0.26 15.48 24.27
C SER A 20 -1.12 16.00 25.42
N HIS A 21 -2.40 16.29 25.14
CA HIS A 21 -3.37 16.57 26.18
C HIS A 21 -3.78 15.25 26.76
N GLU A 22 -3.41 15.07 28.02
CA GLU A 22 -4.00 14.10 28.92
C GLU A 22 -5.49 13.92 28.60
N LEU A 23 -5.89 12.71 28.23
CA LEU A 23 -7.23 12.25 28.56
C LEU A 23 -7.26 12.09 30.08
N ASN A 24 -7.38 13.22 30.77
CA ASN A 24 -7.70 13.29 32.18
C ASN A 24 -9.16 12.83 32.31
N VAL A 25 -9.36 11.51 32.26
CA VAL A 25 -10.61 10.88 32.65
C VAL A 25 -10.72 11.12 34.14
N ASN A 26 -11.56 12.10 34.48
CA ASN A 26 -11.99 12.38 35.83
C ASN A 26 -12.28 11.08 36.59
N LYS A 27 -11.68 11.01 37.77
CA LYS A 27 -11.88 10.01 38.82
C LYS A 27 -13.38 9.77 39.06
N GLY A 28 -13.92 8.77 38.37
CA GLY A 28 -15.31 8.33 38.49
C GLY A 28 -15.35 6.82 38.43
N ASN A 29 -15.91 6.20 39.45
CA ASN A 29 -16.14 4.76 39.55
C ASN A 29 -16.91 4.26 38.32
N GLY A 30 -16.22 3.57 37.42
CA GLY A 30 -16.80 2.94 36.23
C GLY A 30 -15.68 2.52 35.29
N ALA A 31 -15.45 1.21 35.16
CA ALA A 31 -14.45 0.66 34.26
C ALA A 31 -14.80 0.98 32.80
N GLY A 32 -14.36 2.14 32.32
CA GLY A 32 -14.35 2.46 30.89
C GLY A 32 -13.43 1.50 30.14
N GLY A 33 -13.88 0.99 29.00
CA GLY A 33 -13.10 0.06 28.19
C GLY A 33 -11.74 0.64 27.79
N LEU A 34 -10.68 -0.17 27.91
CA LEU A 34 -9.35 0.18 27.42
C LEU A 34 -9.30 -0.07 25.92
N PHE A 35 -9.28 1.01 25.14
CA PHE A 35 -9.06 0.94 23.69
C PHE A 35 -7.61 1.32 23.38
N PRO A 36 -6.90 0.55 22.52
CA PRO A 36 -5.54 0.89 22.12
C PRO A 36 -5.53 2.19 21.29
N GLN A 37 -4.37 2.85 21.27
CA GLN A 37 -4.16 3.99 20.38
C GLN A 37 -4.37 3.58 18.92
N LEU A 38 -4.89 4.49 18.09
CA LEU A 38 -5.07 4.26 16.66
C LEU A 38 -3.71 4.32 15.96
N PHE A 39 -3.39 3.31 15.17
CA PHE A 39 -2.18 3.26 14.36
C PHE A 39 -2.43 2.53 13.04
N ASN A 40 -1.56 2.76 12.05
CA ASN A 40 -1.61 2.02 10.79
C ASN A 40 -1.10 0.59 11.00
N VAL A 41 -1.98 -0.40 10.85
CA VAL A 41 -1.64 -1.83 11.03
C VAL A 41 -0.94 -2.43 9.81
N ALA A 42 -1.05 -1.80 8.64
CA ALA A 42 -0.51 -2.32 7.38
C ALA A 42 1.02 -2.33 7.35
N ILE A 43 1.68 -1.39 8.03
CA ILE A 43 3.16 -1.30 8.07
C ILE A 43 3.84 -2.51 8.74
N ARG A 44 3.08 -3.32 9.48
CA ARG A 44 3.55 -4.56 10.13
C ARG A 44 3.01 -5.81 9.45
N ALA A 45 2.23 -5.65 8.39
CA ALA A 45 1.62 -6.75 7.68
C ALA A 45 2.63 -7.47 6.78
N SER A 46 2.38 -8.75 6.54
CA SER A 46 3.01 -9.46 5.42
C SER A 46 2.14 -9.27 4.19
N ILE A 47 2.66 -8.65 3.13
CA ILE A 47 1.94 -8.42 1.87
C ILE A 47 2.57 -9.26 0.75
N ARG A 48 1.74 -9.79 -0.16
CA ARG A 48 2.15 -10.49 -1.38
C ARG A 48 1.19 -10.19 -2.52
N ALA A 49 1.69 -10.21 -3.76
CA ALA A 49 0.87 -10.17 -4.97
C ALA A 49 1.17 -11.40 -5.82
N ASN A 50 0.17 -11.92 -6.53
CA ASN A 50 0.37 -13.07 -7.44
C ASN A 50 1.26 -12.73 -8.64
N ALA A 51 1.33 -11.45 -9.05
CA ALA A 51 2.25 -10.98 -10.06
C ALA A 51 2.61 -9.50 -9.84
N THR A 52 3.82 -9.13 -10.23
CA THR A 52 4.34 -7.76 -10.19
C THR A 52 5.08 -7.48 -11.49
N CYS A 53 4.99 -6.26 -12.01
CA CYS A 53 5.65 -5.94 -13.27
C CYS A 53 7.15 -6.17 -13.21
N GLY A 54 7.73 -6.48 -14.36
CA GLY A 54 9.17 -6.60 -14.51
C GLY A 54 9.79 -7.90 -13.95
N GLN A 55 9.00 -8.80 -13.34
CA GLN A 55 9.48 -10.08 -12.81
C GLN A 55 10.08 -10.99 -13.91
N ASN A 56 9.53 -10.92 -15.12
CA ASN A 56 9.97 -11.70 -16.28
C ASN A 56 10.91 -10.92 -17.22
N GLY A 57 11.45 -9.78 -16.77
CA GLY A 57 12.37 -8.95 -17.55
C GLY A 57 11.86 -7.51 -17.75
N ARG A 58 12.38 -6.82 -18.76
CA ARG A 58 12.00 -5.44 -19.04
C ARG A 58 10.55 -5.36 -19.53
N GLU A 59 9.76 -4.54 -18.87
CA GLU A 59 8.36 -4.29 -19.18
C GLU A 59 8.08 -2.80 -19.37
N GLU A 60 7.37 -2.43 -20.43
CA GLU A 60 6.92 -1.05 -20.67
C GLU A 60 5.50 -0.87 -20.14
N TYR A 61 5.23 0.24 -19.47
CA TYR A 61 3.88 0.64 -19.06
C TYR A 61 3.62 2.07 -19.50
N CYS A 62 2.37 2.39 -19.81
CA CYS A 62 1.98 3.75 -20.19
C CYS A 62 0.84 4.23 -19.31
N LYS A 63 0.99 5.43 -18.74
CA LYS A 63 -0.10 6.09 -18.02
C LYS A 63 -1.13 6.57 -19.05
N LEU A 64 -2.39 6.25 -18.81
CA LEU A 64 -3.51 6.77 -19.62
C LEU A 64 -3.79 8.20 -19.15
N VAL A 65 -3.84 9.14 -20.09
CA VAL A 65 -4.34 10.51 -19.86
C VAL A 65 -5.83 10.57 -20.08
N ASP A 66 -6.48 11.49 -19.37
CA ASP A 66 -7.83 11.94 -19.66
C ASP A 66 -8.01 12.27 -21.15
N ALA A 67 -9.22 12.07 -21.65
CA ALA A 67 -9.63 12.09 -23.05
C ALA A 67 -9.45 13.43 -23.82
N TYR A 68 -8.59 14.34 -23.36
CA TYR A 68 -8.29 15.61 -24.02
C TYR A 68 -7.00 15.52 -24.87
N PRO A 69 -7.01 16.02 -26.12
CA PRO A 69 -5.91 15.81 -27.04
C PRO A 69 -4.74 16.75 -26.72
N HIS A 70 -3.88 16.37 -25.77
CA HIS A 70 -2.56 16.97 -25.62
C HIS A 70 -1.49 16.12 -26.33
N LYS A 71 -0.67 16.81 -27.11
CA LYS A 71 0.35 16.33 -28.09
C LYS A 71 1.48 15.43 -27.54
N LYS A 72 1.36 14.83 -26.35
CA LYS A 72 2.48 14.20 -25.62
C LYS A 72 2.22 12.73 -25.22
N TRP A 73 1.69 11.92 -26.13
CA TRP A 73 1.40 10.50 -25.88
C TRP A 73 2.66 9.70 -25.47
N ALA A 74 3.83 10.02 -26.04
CA ALA A 74 5.10 9.34 -25.76
C ALA A 74 5.76 9.76 -24.43
N THR A 75 5.29 10.82 -23.77
CA THR A 75 5.93 11.38 -22.56
C THR A 75 5.45 10.73 -21.26
N GLN A 76 4.61 9.69 -21.33
CA GLN A 76 3.95 9.09 -20.16
C GLN A 76 4.12 7.57 -20.05
N CYS A 77 4.97 6.99 -20.91
CA CYS A 77 5.41 5.61 -20.79
C CYS A 77 6.70 5.51 -19.97
N GLY A 78 6.81 4.45 -19.17
CA GLY A 78 7.94 4.15 -18.32
C GLY A 78 8.33 2.69 -18.41
N ILE A 79 9.45 2.35 -17.79
CA ILE A 79 9.98 0.97 -17.75
C ILE A 79 9.90 0.43 -16.34
N CYS A 80 9.33 -0.77 -16.21
CA CYS A 80 9.40 -1.60 -15.03
C CYS A 80 10.35 -2.78 -15.28
N ASN A 81 11.29 -3.00 -14.37
CA ASN A 81 12.20 -4.14 -14.44
C ASN A 81 12.73 -4.45 -13.04
N SER A 82 12.32 -5.59 -12.46
CA SER A 82 12.73 -5.99 -11.11
C SER A 82 14.20 -6.42 -11.03
N HIS A 83 14.82 -6.71 -12.18
CA HIS A 83 16.21 -7.15 -12.28
C HIS A 83 17.16 -6.02 -12.69
N SER A 84 16.64 -4.79 -12.82
CA SER A 84 17.43 -3.60 -13.17
C SER A 84 18.35 -3.19 -12.02
N SER A 85 19.56 -2.71 -12.31
CA SER A 85 20.42 -2.04 -11.31
C SER A 85 19.84 -0.71 -10.84
N ASP A 86 19.04 -0.07 -11.68
CA ASP A 86 18.34 1.16 -11.40
C ASP A 86 17.04 0.86 -10.62
N MET A 87 17.06 1.16 -9.32
CA MET A 87 15.94 0.96 -8.39
C MET A 87 14.70 1.81 -8.73
N ALA A 88 14.84 2.90 -9.50
CA ALA A 88 13.71 3.72 -9.90
C ALA A 88 12.79 2.98 -10.90
N LYS A 89 13.25 1.87 -11.49
CA LYS A 89 12.47 0.99 -12.37
C LYS A 89 11.82 -0.17 -11.63
N HIS A 90 12.02 -0.30 -10.32
CA HIS A 90 11.43 -1.35 -9.50
C HIS A 90 10.07 -0.91 -8.98
N ARG A 91 9.08 -1.83 -8.96
CA ARG A 91 7.73 -1.58 -8.43
C ARG A 91 7.27 -2.69 -7.48
N PRO A 92 8.02 -2.98 -6.41
CA PRO A 92 7.78 -4.12 -5.54
C PRO A 92 6.51 -3.94 -4.70
N ILE A 93 5.86 -5.04 -4.31
CA ILE A 93 4.59 -5.04 -3.55
C ILE A 93 4.75 -4.42 -2.16
N GLU A 94 5.95 -4.50 -1.60
CA GLU A 94 6.34 -3.90 -0.33
C GLU A 94 6.24 -2.37 -0.35
N SER A 95 6.27 -1.74 -1.52
CA SER A 95 6.07 -0.28 -1.65
C SER A 95 4.71 0.17 -1.13
N VAL A 96 3.69 -0.70 -1.14
CA VAL A 96 2.32 -0.39 -0.65
C VAL A 96 2.29 -0.18 0.86
N ILE A 97 3.14 -0.88 1.61
CA ILE A 97 3.19 -0.82 3.08
C ILE A 97 4.42 -0.11 3.63
N SER A 98 5.25 0.44 2.73
CA SER A 98 6.45 1.18 3.12
C SER A 98 6.06 2.47 3.84
N ASN A 99 6.71 2.76 4.96
CA ASN A 99 6.54 4.02 5.69
C ASN A 99 7.36 5.18 5.09
N THR A 100 8.07 4.92 3.99
CA THR A 100 8.85 5.94 3.27
C THR A 100 7.90 6.82 2.47
N GLN A 101 7.68 8.05 2.92
CA GLN A 101 6.94 9.06 2.17
C GLN A 101 7.78 9.54 0.98
N SER A 102 7.64 8.88 -0.17
CA SER A 102 8.15 9.39 -1.45
C SER A 102 7.15 9.06 -2.54
N ASP A 103 6.74 10.08 -3.30
CA ASP A 103 5.73 9.97 -4.37
C ASP A 103 6.12 8.99 -5.50
N ASP A 104 7.39 8.61 -5.57
CA ASP A 104 7.94 7.69 -6.59
C ASP A 104 7.94 6.20 -6.18
N ARG A 105 7.34 5.85 -5.04
CA ARG A 105 7.26 4.47 -4.55
C ARG A 105 5.82 3.95 -4.62
N TRP A 106 5.56 3.14 -5.65
CA TRP A 106 4.32 2.41 -5.80
C TRP A 106 4.58 0.98 -6.27
N TRP A 107 3.61 0.10 -6.03
CA TRP A 107 3.55 -1.23 -6.63
C TRP A 107 2.80 -1.18 -7.96
N GLN A 108 3.20 -2.03 -8.92
CA GLN A 108 2.60 -2.09 -10.25
C GLN A 108 2.40 -3.55 -10.68
N SER A 109 1.18 -3.86 -11.12
CA SER A 109 0.85 -5.14 -11.78
C SER A 109 1.47 -5.22 -13.19
N PRO A 110 1.66 -6.44 -13.73
CA PRO A 110 1.97 -6.60 -15.14
C PRO A 110 0.89 -6.01 -16.04
N THR A 111 1.31 -5.55 -17.20
CA THR A 111 0.48 -5.05 -18.28
C THR A 111 -0.26 -6.18 -18.97
N LEU A 112 -1.42 -5.86 -19.56
CA LEU A 112 -2.20 -6.81 -20.36
C LEU A 112 -1.46 -7.26 -21.64
N GLN A 113 -0.44 -6.52 -22.07
CA GLN A 113 0.44 -6.94 -23.16
C GLN A 113 1.18 -8.24 -22.81
N ASN A 114 1.45 -8.49 -21.52
CA ASN A 114 2.10 -9.71 -21.05
C ASN A 114 1.12 -10.90 -20.87
N GLY A 115 -0.18 -10.71 -21.10
CA GLY A 115 -1.17 -11.80 -21.10
C GLY A 115 -2.51 -11.43 -20.48
N HIS A 116 -3.59 -12.05 -20.97
CA HIS A 116 -4.96 -11.87 -20.47
C HIS A 116 -5.14 -12.36 -19.03
N ASN A 117 -4.30 -13.27 -18.56
CA ASN A 117 -4.30 -13.72 -17.16
C ASN A 117 -4.00 -12.58 -16.17
N PHE A 118 -3.41 -11.46 -16.63
CA PHE A 118 -3.19 -10.26 -15.80
C PHE A 118 -4.39 -9.30 -15.79
N GLU A 119 -5.53 -9.70 -16.35
CA GLU A 119 -6.82 -9.03 -16.13
C GLU A 119 -7.31 -9.16 -14.67
N TYR A 120 -6.83 -10.18 -13.96
CA TYR A 120 -7.09 -10.38 -12.54
C TYR A 120 -5.79 -10.53 -11.76
N ILE A 121 -5.63 -9.72 -10.73
CA ILE A 121 -4.49 -9.73 -9.82
C ILE A 121 -5.00 -9.91 -8.39
N THR A 122 -4.30 -10.75 -7.62
CA THR A 122 -4.63 -10.98 -6.21
C THR A 122 -3.51 -10.42 -5.34
N ILE A 123 -3.87 -9.52 -4.44
CA ILE A 123 -3.01 -9.02 -3.38
C ILE A 123 -3.51 -9.61 -2.06
N THR A 124 -2.62 -10.25 -1.32
CA THR A 124 -2.89 -10.85 -0.01
C THR A 124 -2.10 -10.11 1.05
N MET A 125 -2.79 -9.61 2.08
CA MET A 125 -2.18 -8.91 3.21
C MET A 125 -2.59 -9.59 4.51
N ASP A 126 -1.60 -10.08 5.26
CA ASP A 126 -1.78 -10.65 6.59
C ASP A 126 -1.35 -9.62 7.64
N LEU A 127 -2.33 -9.06 8.35
CA LEU A 127 -2.13 -8.02 9.38
C LEU A 127 -1.51 -8.57 10.68
N LYS A 128 -1.35 -9.89 10.81
CA LYS A 128 -0.80 -10.56 12.00
C LYS A 128 -1.52 -10.25 13.31
N GLN A 129 -2.79 -9.85 13.26
CA GLN A 129 -3.59 -9.57 14.45
C GLN A 129 -4.15 -10.88 15.02
N LYS A 130 -3.81 -11.17 16.28
CA LYS A 130 -4.39 -12.29 17.02
C LYS A 130 -5.74 -11.84 17.58
N LEU A 131 -6.83 -12.43 17.10
CA LEU A 131 -8.12 -12.34 17.78
C LEU A 131 -7.98 -13.08 19.11
N ILE A 132 -8.15 -12.38 20.22
CA ILE A 132 -8.19 -13.00 21.55
C ILE A 132 -9.54 -13.70 21.67
N GLY A 133 -9.60 -14.96 21.20
CA GLY A 133 -10.66 -15.90 21.51
C GLY A 133 -10.34 -16.62 22.82
N ASN A 134 -11.35 -16.76 23.69
CA ASN A 134 -11.23 -17.33 25.03
C ASN A 134 -10.39 -18.63 25.06
N ASN A 135 -9.43 -18.65 25.99
CA ASN A 135 -8.51 -19.75 26.32
C ASN A 135 -7.37 -20.00 25.33
N THR A 136 -6.25 -19.29 25.52
CA THR A 136 -5.07 -19.86 26.23
C THR A 136 -3.91 -18.88 26.18
N ASN A 137 -3.27 -18.74 27.35
CA ASN A 137 -2.06 -17.99 27.59
C ASN A 137 -0.93 -18.53 26.70
N ASN A 138 -0.70 -17.90 25.56
CA ASN A 138 0.64 -17.84 24.98
C ASN A 138 0.72 -16.65 24.03
N CYS A 139 1.35 -15.60 24.53
CA CYS A 139 1.79 -14.45 23.77
C CYS A 139 3.30 -14.66 23.55
N TYR A 140 3.69 -14.97 22.31
CA TYR A 140 5.06 -14.84 21.83
C TYR A 140 5.17 -13.53 21.04
#